data_AF-A0A2M8U397-F1
#
_entry.id   AF-A0A2M8U397-F1
#
_cell.length_a   1.000
_cell.length_b   1.000
_cell.length_c   1.000
_cell.angle_alpha   90.00
_cell.angle_beta   90.00
_cell.angle_gamma   90.00
#
_symmetry.space_group_name_H-M   'P 1'
#
loop_
_entity.id
_entity.type
_entity.pdbx_description
1 polymer ?
#
loop_
_entity_poly.entity_id
_entity_poly.type
_entity_poly.pdbx_seq_one_letter_code
_entity_poly.pdbx_strand_id
1 'polypeptide(L)'
;LAAGAIRRASGGLASRGAAGGFSGGLAGSSTGSFAGRPGRGATGHGAVIGCPPRLYKAPQSQDLASLPQPVLGWLQPTNGTLRYPLVTASSHPRSGFRLADLTWVDAANLLGDGLPVVIPVASASRAHGPHLPLGTDRLVAEVVAERLLASLPVLVAPCIAQGFQPAFMDYPGSQHLEANTFQALVAEVVEGYLRHGAERILLLNNGIATEAPLKLVAQDILHHHGVRIATADLPRLGSLGLGSRSASVDDLDERDTSLLLAIQPALVRLDRLQEMAADADDEEGMPPDGTDEPRLLSLRRPLRFTPEEREGGVLNRSGTTGNATAATAEKGEALLAAMVDEIVADLRLLWPDL
;
A
#
# COMPACT_ATOMS: atom_id res chain seq x y z
N LEU A 1 -33.91 -33.73 14.10
CA LEU A 1 -33.64 -34.55 15.31
C LEU A 1 -32.21 -34.22 15.73
N ALA A 2 -31.87 -33.53 16.82
CA ALA A 2 -32.58 -33.14 18.01
C ALA A 2 -32.07 -31.76 18.49
N ALA A 3 -32.97 -30.97 19.08
CA ALA A 3 -32.69 -29.71 19.76
C ALA A 3 -32.26 -29.97 21.21
N GLY A 4 -31.27 -29.24 21.71
CA GLY A 4 -30.81 -29.27 23.10
C GLY A 4 -31.01 -27.90 23.75
N ALA A 5 -31.96 -27.82 24.68
CA ALA A 5 -32.39 -26.63 25.38
C ALA A 5 -31.36 -26.13 26.42
N ILE A 6 -31.18 -24.81 26.53
CA ILE A 6 -30.53 -24.17 27.68
C ILE A 6 -31.60 -23.50 28.53
N ARG A 7 -31.70 -23.95 29.79
CA ARG A 7 -32.61 -23.45 30.83
C ARG A 7 -32.15 -22.07 31.32
N ARG A 8 -33.12 -21.16 31.46
CA ARG A 8 -33.03 -19.97 32.31
C ARG A 8 -33.10 -20.38 33.78
N ALA A 9 -32.30 -19.71 34.62
CA ALA A 9 -32.52 -19.61 36.05
C ALA A 9 -32.64 -18.12 36.42
N SER A 10 -33.69 -17.81 37.16
CA SER A 10 -34.11 -16.50 37.62
C SER A 10 -34.23 -16.50 39.15
N GLY A 11 -33.80 -15.41 39.78
CA GLY A 11 -34.04 -14.99 41.17
C GLY A 11 -33.06 -13.84 41.46
N GLY A 12 -33.43 -12.58 41.72
CA GLY A 12 -34.50 -12.03 42.57
C GLY A 12 -34.06 -12.13 44.02
N LEU A 13 -33.96 -11.13 44.91
CA LEU A 13 -34.36 -9.72 45.10
C LEU A 13 -33.45 -9.22 46.28
N ALA A 14 -33.05 -7.95 46.48
CA ALA A 14 -33.75 -6.84 47.18
C ALA A 14 -32.63 -5.86 47.64
N SER A 15 -32.61 -4.59 47.24
CA SER A 15 -33.26 -3.39 47.81
C SER A 15 -32.67 -2.80 49.12
N ARG A 16 -32.31 -1.51 49.03
CA ARG A 16 -32.19 -0.40 50.03
C ARG A 16 -31.10 0.56 49.54
N GLY A 17 -31.26 1.87 49.33
CA GLY A 17 -32.28 2.84 49.75
C GLY A 17 -31.59 4.03 50.44
N ALA A 18 -32.06 5.25 50.14
CA ALA A 18 -31.69 6.60 50.64
C ALA A 18 -30.57 7.33 49.85
N ALA A 19 -30.77 8.43 49.12
CA ALA A 19 -31.60 9.66 49.23
C ALA A 19 -31.02 10.76 50.14
N GLY A 20 -30.84 11.95 49.54
CA GLY A 20 -30.52 13.25 50.15
C GLY A 20 -29.53 14.02 49.25
N GLY A 21 -29.75 15.22 48.73
CA GLY A 21 -30.78 16.24 48.97
C GLY A 21 -30.15 17.64 48.97
N PHE A 22 -30.17 18.29 47.80
CA PHE A 22 -30.33 19.74 47.51
C PHE A 22 -29.50 20.90 48.12
N SER A 23 -29.38 21.92 47.24
CA SER A 23 -29.05 23.36 47.39
C SER A 23 -27.56 23.71 47.40
N GLY A 24 -27.03 24.72 46.69
CA GLY A 24 -27.57 25.83 45.89
C GLY A 24 -26.56 27.00 46.00
N GLY A 25 -26.16 27.66 44.91
CA GLY A 25 -25.27 28.83 45.00
C GLY A 25 -24.66 29.31 43.69
N LEU A 26 -24.90 30.58 43.35
CA LEU A 26 -24.67 31.28 42.08
C LEU A 26 -23.21 31.72 41.79
N ALA A 27 -22.96 31.89 40.48
CA ALA A 27 -22.16 32.93 39.80
C ALA A 27 -20.62 32.97 39.92
N GLY A 28 -19.95 33.09 38.76
CA GLY A 28 -18.62 33.71 38.66
C GLY A 28 -17.68 33.20 37.56
N SER A 29 -17.72 33.86 36.40
CA SER A 29 -16.57 34.24 35.55
C SER A 29 -15.44 33.24 35.19
N SER A 30 -15.31 33.00 33.88
CA SER A 30 -14.08 32.99 33.07
C SER A 30 -12.77 32.45 33.69
N THR A 31 -12.23 31.38 33.10
CA THR A 31 -10.93 31.37 32.40
C THR A 31 -10.62 29.94 31.92
N GLY A 32 -10.03 29.83 30.74
CA GLY A 32 -9.80 28.55 30.07
C GLY A 32 -8.84 27.63 30.84
N SER A 33 -9.11 26.34 30.77
CA SER A 33 -8.08 25.32 30.94
C SER A 33 -8.42 24.14 30.05
N PHE A 34 -7.57 23.91 29.05
CA PHE A 34 -7.54 22.69 28.25
C PHE A 34 -7.24 21.53 29.22
N ALA A 35 -8.29 20.87 29.71
CA ALA A 35 -8.16 19.65 30.48
C ALA A 35 -7.64 18.55 29.55
N GLY A 36 -6.37 18.17 29.77
CA GLY A 36 -5.68 17.15 29.02
C GLY A 36 -6.46 15.82 29.01
N ARG A 37 -6.54 15.22 27.82
CA ARG A 37 -6.91 13.81 27.68
C ARG A 37 -5.92 12.97 28.50
N PRO A 38 -6.39 11.95 29.24
CA PRO A 38 -5.48 11.08 29.99
C PRO A 38 -4.53 10.37 29.03
N GLY A 39 -3.23 10.50 29.31
CA GLY A 39 -2.15 9.92 28.53
C GLY A 39 -2.37 8.42 28.36
N ARG A 40 -2.42 7.98 27.09
CA ARG A 40 -2.26 6.57 26.77
C ARG A 40 -0.87 6.17 27.23
N GLY A 41 -0.81 5.17 28.12
CA GLY A 41 0.44 4.58 28.56
C GLY A 41 1.27 4.17 27.36
N ALA A 42 2.48 4.70 27.28
CA ALA A 42 3.51 4.23 26.36
C ALA A 42 3.90 2.81 26.78
N THR A 43 3.21 1.82 26.26
CA THR A 43 3.71 0.44 26.25
C THR A 43 4.81 0.37 25.19
N GLY A 44 6.05 0.27 25.68
CA GLY A 44 7.27 0.41 24.89
C GLY A 44 7.30 -0.43 23.62
N HIS A 45 7.29 0.25 22.48
CA HIS A 45 7.74 -0.27 21.19
C HIS A 45 8.96 0.56 20.81
N GLY A 46 10.06 0.30 21.51
CA GLY A 46 11.29 1.08 21.38
C GLY A 46 12.52 0.19 21.53
N ALA A 47 12.44 -1.06 21.10
CA ALA A 47 13.66 -1.76 20.74
C ALA A 47 14.15 -1.09 19.45
N VAL A 48 15.28 -0.38 19.52
CA VAL A 48 16.04 -0.02 18.32
C VAL A 48 16.21 -1.32 17.54
N ILE A 49 15.66 -1.40 16.33
CA ILE A 49 15.91 -2.52 15.42
C ILE A 49 17.43 -2.56 15.26
N GLY A 50 18.07 -3.53 15.93
CA GLY A 50 19.49 -3.79 15.74
C GLY A 50 19.72 -3.96 14.25
N CYS A 51 20.75 -3.30 13.72
CA CYS A 51 21.17 -3.56 12.35
C CYS A 51 21.51 -5.06 12.30
N PRO A 52 20.82 -5.87 11.48
CA PRO A 52 21.09 -7.30 11.45
C PRO A 52 22.58 -7.54 11.15
N PRO A 53 23.20 -8.64 11.65
CA PRO A 53 24.54 -9.01 11.23
C PRO A 53 24.54 -9.05 9.71
N ARG A 54 25.56 -8.45 9.07
CA ARG A 54 25.62 -8.21 7.62
C ARG A 54 25.17 -9.45 6.84
N LEU A 55 23.90 -9.47 6.42
CA LEU A 55 23.31 -10.57 5.66
C LEU A 55 23.97 -10.69 4.28
N TYR A 56 24.52 -9.58 3.79
CA TYR A 56 25.28 -9.50 2.55
C TYR A 56 26.56 -8.66 2.79
N LYS A 57 27.64 -8.95 2.05
CA LYS A 57 28.86 -8.14 2.11
C LYS A 57 28.50 -6.68 1.85
N ALA A 58 28.83 -5.79 2.78
CA ALA A 58 28.66 -4.36 2.55
C ALA A 58 29.49 -3.98 1.31
N PRO A 59 28.93 -3.20 0.37
CA PRO A 59 29.70 -2.66 -0.75
C PRO A 59 30.94 -1.99 -0.18
N GLN A 60 32.13 -2.30 -0.72
CA GLN A 60 33.34 -1.58 -0.31
C GLN A 60 33.14 -0.09 -0.63
N SER A 61 33.90 0.83 -0.02
CA SER A 61 33.74 2.27 -0.27
C SER A 61 33.80 2.65 -1.78
N GLN A 62 34.43 1.81 -2.61
CA GLN A 62 34.46 1.90 -4.08
C GLN A 62 33.17 1.42 -4.77
N ASP A 63 32.36 0.56 -4.14
CA ASP A 63 31.07 0.04 -4.63
C ASP A 63 29.86 0.93 -4.29
N LEU A 64 30.01 1.94 -3.43
CA LEU A 64 28.92 2.93 -3.26
C LEU A 64 28.64 3.70 -4.56
N ALA A 65 29.66 3.82 -5.42
CA ALA A 65 29.53 4.34 -6.79
C ALA A 65 28.93 3.32 -7.78
N SER A 66 28.92 2.02 -7.45
CA SER A 66 28.35 0.94 -8.26
C SER A 66 26.91 0.58 -7.87
N LEU A 67 26.41 1.07 -6.72
CA LEU A 67 24.97 1.14 -6.49
C LEU A 67 24.36 1.91 -7.67
N PRO A 68 23.41 1.33 -8.42
CA PRO A 68 22.72 2.06 -9.46
C PRO A 68 22.14 3.27 -8.79
N GLN A 69 22.70 4.41 -9.18
CA GLN A 69 22.14 5.68 -8.88
C GLN A 69 20.73 5.60 -9.44
N PRO A 70 19.68 5.93 -8.66
CA PRO A 70 18.45 6.25 -9.34
C PRO A 70 18.82 7.26 -10.43
N VAL A 71 18.27 7.10 -11.62
CA VAL A 71 18.26 8.21 -12.58
C VAL A 71 17.27 9.25 -12.03
N LEU A 72 17.51 9.71 -10.79
CA LEU A 72 17.02 10.96 -10.28
C LEU A 72 17.80 11.99 -11.08
N GLY A 73 17.21 12.42 -12.19
CA GLY A 73 17.60 13.64 -12.87
C GLY A 73 17.39 14.83 -11.94
N TRP A 74 18.24 14.97 -10.93
CA TRP A 74 18.62 16.30 -10.48
C TRP A 74 19.36 16.93 -11.66
N LEU A 75 18.58 17.66 -12.47
CA LEU A 75 19.02 18.77 -13.32
C LEU A 75 20.44 18.63 -13.87
N GLN A 76 20.59 18.00 -15.03
CA GLN A 76 21.62 18.45 -15.96
C GLN A 76 21.06 19.67 -16.69
N PRO A 77 21.69 20.86 -16.60
CA PRO A 77 21.22 22.04 -17.30
C PRO A 77 21.45 21.85 -18.80
N THR A 78 20.47 21.30 -19.50
CA THR A 78 20.41 21.34 -20.95
C THR A 78 19.31 22.31 -21.35
N ASN A 79 19.73 23.45 -21.90
CA ASN A 79 18.93 24.44 -22.63
C ASN A 79 17.50 24.70 -22.11
N GLY A 80 17.38 25.22 -20.89
CA GLY A 80 16.25 26.06 -20.50
C GLY A 80 14.89 25.40 -20.27
N THR A 81 14.80 24.06 -20.17
CA THR A 81 13.55 23.38 -19.80
C THR A 81 13.76 22.48 -18.59
N LEU A 82 13.31 22.91 -17.42
CA LEU A 82 13.23 22.08 -16.21
C LEU A 82 12.29 20.89 -16.49
N ARG A 83 12.81 19.66 -16.49
CA ARG A 83 12.00 18.43 -16.52
C ARG A 83 12.21 17.67 -15.22
N TYR A 84 11.13 17.47 -14.46
CA TYR A 84 11.14 16.58 -13.29
C TYR A 84 11.42 15.14 -13.75
N PRO A 85 12.27 14.37 -13.05
CA PRO A 85 12.63 13.02 -13.46
C PRO A 85 11.61 12.01 -12.93
N LEU A 86 10.40 12.03 -13.46
CA LEU A 86 9.57 10.83 -13.59
C LEU A 86 8.81 11.00 -14.92
N VAL A 87 8.98 10.01 -15.80
CA VAL A 87 8.32 9.88 -17.11
C VAL A 87 9.00 10.62 -18.27
N THR A 88 9.59 9.84 -19.17
CA THR A 88 9.88 10.27 -20.54
C THR A 88 8.59 10.79 -21.15
N ALA A 89 8.59 12.03 -21.67
CA ALA A 89 7.45 12.57 -22.38
C ALA A 89 7.07 11.62 -23.52
N SER A 90 5.97 10.90 -23.36
CA SER A 90 5.39 10.11 -24.43
C SER A 90 4.93 11.08 -25.51
N SER A 91 5.38 10.90 -26.75
CA SER A 91 4.97 11.67 -27.93
C SER A 91 3.52 11.43 -28.36
N HIS A 92 2.73 10.76 -27.52
CA HIS A 92 1.32 10.45 -27.76
C HIS A 92 0.46 11.50 -27.06
N PRO A 93 -0.62 11.99 -27.71
CA PRO A 93 -1.59 12.84 -27.05
C PRO A 93 -2.14 12.11 -25.82
N ARG A 94 -2.03 12.74 -24.65
CA ARG A 94 -2.62 12.21 -23.42
C ARG A 94 -4.10 12.56 -23.39
N SER A 95 -4.90 11.60 -22.95
CA SER A 95 -6.33 11.78 -22.73
C SER A 95 -6.58 12.40 -21.34
N GLY A 96 -5.72 12.09 -20.35
CA GLY A 96 -5.81 12.58 -18.97
C GLY A 96 -4.72 13.57 -18.55
N PHE A 97 -4.80 14.00 -17.29
CA PHE A 97 -3.94 15.02 -16.68
C PHE A 97 -3.31 14.54 -15.37
N ARG A 98 -2.11 15.04 -15.07
CA ARG A 98 -1.51 14.91 -13.74
C ARG A 98 -1.83 16.13 -12.92
N LEU A 99 -2.38 15.94 -11.73
CA LEU A 99 -2.74 17.05 -10.85
C LEU A 99 -1.52 17.93 -10.49
N ALA A 100 -0.36 17.32 -10.27
CA ALA A 100 0.86 18.03 -9.89
C ALA A 100 1.40 18.98 -10.98
N ASP A 101 1.00 18.79 -12.24
CA ASP A 101 1.42 19.60 -13.38
C ASP A 101 0.46 20.78 -13.66
N LEU A 102 -0.68 20.85 -12.95
CA LEU A 102 -1.74 21.83 -13.17
C LEU A 102 -1.66 23.04 -12.22
N THR A 103 -2.19 24.17 -12.66
CA THR A 103 -2.54 25.24 -11.72
C THR A 103 -3.80 24.88 -10.95
N TRP A 104 -4.03 25.50 -9.79
CA TRP A 104 -5.25 25.26 -9.01
C TRP A 104 -6.53 25.65 -9.77
N VAL A 105 -6.44 26.61 -10.72
CA VAL A 105 -7.56 27.04 -11.57
C VAL A 105 -7.92 25.93 -12.56
N ASP A 106 -6.93 25.33 -13.21
CA ASP A 106 -7.16 24.20 -14.14
C ASP A 106 -7.71 22.98 -13.39
N ALA A 107 -7.15 22.69 -12.21
CA ALA A 107 -7.63 21.61 -11.35
C ALA A 107 -9.10 21.82 -10.93
N ALA A 108 -9.48 23.04 -10.54
CA ALA A 108 -10.85 23.36 -10.16
C ALA A 108 -11.84 23.14 -11.32
N ASN A 109 -11.46 23.53 -12.55
CA ASN A 109 -12.29 23.31 -13.74
C ASN A 109 -12.48 21.81 -14.01
N LEU A 110 -11.40 21.02 -14.06
CA LEU A 110 -11.48 19.58 -14.34
C LEU A 110 -12.28 18.82 -13.28
N LEU A 111 -12.13 19.19 -12.00
CA LEU A 111 -12.93 18.61 -10.92
C LEU A 111 -14.41 19.00 -11.05
N GLY A 112 -14.70 20.26 -11.36
CA GLY A 112 -16.07 20.75 -11.58
C GLY A 112 -16.74 20.16 -12.83
N ASP A 113 -15.96 19.80 -13.85
CA ASP A 113 -16.42 19.10 -15.06
C ASP A 113 -16.67 17.59 -14.79
N GLY A 114 -16.42 17.11 -13.57
CA GLY A 114 -16.68 15.74 -13.15
C GLY A 114 -15.62 14.73 -13.60
N LEU A 115 -14.41 15.19 -13.92
CA LEU A 115 -13.32 14.30 -14.36
C LEU A 115 -12.94 13.34 -13.21
N PRO A 116 -12.85 12.01 -13.46
CA PRO A 116 -12.50 11.09 -12.39
C PRO A 116 -11.11 11.30 -11.85
N VAL A 117 -10.97 11.24 -10.52
CA VAL A 117 -9.70 11.34 -9.82
C VAL A 117 -9.16 9.95 -9.52
N VAL A 118 -7.98 9.63 -10.03
CA VAL A 118 -7.25 8.40 -9.71
C VAL A 118 -6.19 8.74 -8.68
N ILE A 119 -6.27 8.13 -7.49
CA ILE A 119 -5.35 8.35 -6.38
C ILE A 119 -4.52 7.08 -6.18
N PRO A 120 -3.24 7.06 -6.57
CA PRO A 120 -2.36 5.94 -6.27
C PRO A 120 -2.15 5.81 -4.75
N VAL A 121 -2.23 4.60 -4.23
CA VAL A 121 -1.99 4.28 -2.81
C VAL A 121 -1.01 3.12 -2.75
N ALA A 122 0.20 3.38 -2.28
CA ALA A 122 1.26 2.38 -2.25
C ALA A 122 2.34 2.73 -1.22
N SER A 123 3.08 1.73 -0.75
CA SER A 123 4.22 2.00 0.14
C SER A 123 5.40 2.56 -0.65
N ALA A 124 5.96 3.69 -0.20
CA ALA A 124 7.21 4.20 -0.74
C ALA A 124 8.46 3.46 -0.23
N SER A 125 8.34 2.65 0.83
CA SER A 125 9.48 1.96 1.41
C SER A 125 9.07 0.66 2.11
N ARG A 126 9.16 -0.48 1.41
CA ARG A 126 8.88 -1.84 1.89
C ARG A 126 10.00 -2.79 1.46
N ALA A 127 10.32 -3.80 2.26
CA ALA A 127 11.22 -4.87 1.83
C ALA A 127 10.57 -5.78 0.77
N HIS A 128 11.36 -6.12 -0.26
CA HIS A 128 10.94 -6.86 -1.46
C HIS A 128 12.04 -7.86 -1.88
N GLY A 129 12.58 -8.59 -0.91
CA GLY A 129 13.81 -9.33 -1.12
C GLY A 129 15.07 -8.46 -1.14
N PRO A 130 16.24 -9.07 -1.30
CA PRO A 130 17.52 -8.36 -1.38
C PRO A 130 17.74 -7.66 -2.73
N HIS A 131 16.98 -8.07 -3.77
CA HIS A 131 17.20 -7.68 -5.16
C HIS A 131 16.36 -6.48 -5.64
N LEU A 132 15.20 -6.24 -5.04
CA LEU A 132 14.33 -5.11 -5.41
C LEU A 132 14.54 -3.88 -4.51
N PRO A 133 14.31 -2.68 -5.04
CA PRO A 133 14.36 -1.45 -4.25
C PRO A 133 13.19 -1.37 -3.27
N LEU A 134 13.37 -0.63 -2.17
CA LEU A 134 12.30 -0.43 -1.18
C LEU A 134 11.04 0.26 -1.76
N GLY A 135 11.20 1.03 -2.83
CA GLY A 135 10.14 1.79 -3.48
C GLY A 135 9.35 1.05 -4.55
N THR A 136 9.49 -0.27 -4.67
CA THR A 136 8.82 -1.09 -5.70
C THR A 136 7.32 -0.84 -5.75
N ASP A 137 6.61 -0.88 -4.61
CA ASP A 137 5.15 -0.75 -4.62
C ASP A 137 4.71 0.59 -5.22
N ARG A 138 5.36 1.70 -4.80
CA ARG A 138 5.09 3.05 -5.31
C ARG A 138 5.38 3.16 -6.81
N LEU A 139 6.51 2.63 -7.28
CA LEU A 139 6.88 2.71 -8.69
C LEU A 139 5.85 2.00 -9.59
N VAL A 140 5.39 0.82 -9.18
CA VAL A 140 4.34 0.08 -9.91
C VAL A 140 3.04 0.87 -9.95
N ALA A 141 2.57 1.39 -8.81
CA ALA A 141 1.32 2.15 -8.74
C ALA A 141 1.37 3.43 -9.59
N GLU A 142 2.49 4.16 -9.55
CA GLU A 142 2.71 5.35 -10.37
C GLU A 142 2.71 4.97 -11.87
N VAL A 143 3.43 3.93 -12.29
CA VAL A 143 3.46 3.53 -13.72
C VAL A 143 2.08 3.12 -14.23
N VAL A 144 1.30 2.37 -13.45
CA VAL A 144 -0.07 2.02 -13.86
C VAL A 144 -0.93 3.27 -13.98
N ALA A 145 -0.87 4.20 -13.01
CA ALA A 145 -1.59 5.46 -13.07
C ALA A 145 -1.19 6.31 -14.30
N GLU A 146 0.11 6.35 -14.61
CA GLU A 146 0.64 7.04 -15.79
C GLU A 146 0.14 6.44 -17.10
N ARG A 147 0.05 5.11 -17.20
CA ARG A 147 -0.50 4.44 -18.38
C ARG A 147 -1.99 4.74 -18.57
N LEU A 148 -2.75 4.92 -17.49
CA LEU A 148 -4.16 5.33 -17.57
C LEU A 148 -4.34 6.70 -18.25
N LEU A 149 -3.37 7.63 -18.13
CA LEU A 149 -3.44 8.95 -18.77
C LEU A 149 -3.46 8.88 -20.30
N ALA A 150 -2.90 7.83 -20.89
CA ALA A 150 -2.95 7.62 -22.33
C ALA A 150 -4.34 7.10 -22.78
N SER A 151 -5.00 6.32 -21.92
CA SER A 151 -6.20 5.55 -22.26
C SER A 151 -7.52 6.21 -21.86
N LEU A 152 -7.52 7.07 -20.85
CA LEU A 152 -8.73 7.68 -20.29
C LEU A 152 -8.55 9.16 -19.94
N PRO A 153 -9.62 9.97 -20.05
CA PRO A 153 -9.64 11.32 -19.53
C PRO A 153 -9.85 11.29 -18.01
N VAL A 154 -8.76 11.11 -17.26
CA VAL A 154 -8.73 11.08 -15.79
C VAL A 154 -7.72 12.08 -15.23
N LEU A 155 -7.90 12.46 -13.98
CA LEU A 155 -6.96 13.26 -13.20
C LEU A 155 -6.18 12.36 -12.23
N VAL A 156 -4.89 12.17 -12.47
CA VAL A 156 -4.02 11.40 -11.57
C VAL A 156 -3.48 12.30 -10.47
N ALA A 157 -3.83 11.99 -9.22
CA ALA A 157 -3.35 12.63 -8.01
C ALA A 157 -1.94 12.15 -7.62
N PRO A 158 -1.20 12.90 -6.79
CA PRO A 158 0.03 12.40 -6.16
C PRO A 158 -0.23 11.11 -5.36
N CYS A 159 0.75 10.21 -5.39
CA CYS A 159 0.67 8.95 -4.66
C CYS A 159 0.62 9.17 -3.14
N ILE A 160 -0.31 8.52 -2.44
CA ILE A 160 -0.29 8.37 -0.99
C ILE A 160 0.77 7.33 -0.65
N ALA A 161 2.00 7.83 -0.48
CA ALA A 161 3.24 7.05 -0.33
C ALA A 161 3.45 6.43 1.06
N GLN A 162 2.75 6.91 2.09
CA GLN A 162 2.86 6.40 3.45
C GLN A 162 1.90 5.21 3.62
N GLY A 163 2.45 4.00 3.53
CA GLY A 163 1.65 2.77 3.47
C GLY A 163 1.35 2.11 4.82
N PHE A 164 0.51 1.08 4.78
CA PHE A 164 0.26 0.13 5.87
C PHE A 164 0.75 -1.26 5.45
N GLN A 165 1.76 -1.79 6.14
CA GLN A 165 2.43 -3.05 5.76
C GLN A 165 2.99 -3.79 7.00
N PRO A 166 2.11 -4.30 7.88
CA PRO A 166 2.51 -4.88 9.16
C PRO A 166 3.45 -6.10 9.02
N ALA A 167 3.40 -6.81 7.89
CA ALA A 167 4.20 -8.01 7.66
C ALA A 167 5.70 -7.74 7.49
N PHE A 168 6.11 -6.53 7.09
CA PHE A 168 7.51 -6.22 6.72
C PHE A 168 8.14 -5.13 7.61
N MET A 169 7.60 -4.92 8.82
CA MET A 169 8.02 -3.84 9.72
C MET A 169 9.45 -4.00 10.28
N ASP A 170 10.00 -5.21 10.33
CA ASP A 170 11.31 -5.49 10.93
C ASP A 170 12.49 -5.38 9.97
N TYR A 171 12.22 -5.12 8.69
CA TYR A 171 13.25 -5.00 7.68
C TYR A 171 13.81 -3.57 7.66
N PRO A 172 15.14 -3.40 7.70
CA PRO A 172 15.76 -2.08 7.66
C PRO A 172 15.30 -1.26 6.46
N GLY A 173 14.86 -0.03 6.71
CA GLY A 173 14.36 0.90 5.70
C GLY A 173 12.86 0.78 5.42
N SER A 174 12.20 -0.34 5.75
CA SER A 174 10.74 -0.43 5.68
C SER A 174 10.10 0.62 6.61
N GLN A 175 9.10 1.33 6.11
CA GLN A 175 8.33 2.31 6.89
C GLN A 175 6.85 1.95 6.84
N HIS A 176 6.15 2.03 7.97
CA HIS A 176 4.72 1.71 8.02
C HIS A 176 3.99 2.66 8.96
N LEU A 177 2.73 2.93 8.64
CA LEU A 177 1.79 3.57 9.53
C LEU A 177 0.99 2.51 10.29
N GLU A 178 0.47 2.89 11.45
CA GLU A 178 -0.60 2.16 12.10
C GLU A 178 -1.88 2.22 11.26
N ALA A 179 -2.70 1.17 11.32
CA ALA A 179 -3.90 1.04 10.47
C ALA A 179 -4.86 2.23 10.61
N ASN A 180 -5.04 2.76 11.83
CA ASN A 180 -5.91 3.90 12.08
C ASN A 180 -5.36 5.20 11.48
N THR A 181 -4.04 5.40 11.54
CA THR A 181 -3.38 6.57 10.94
C THR A 181 -3.43 6.51 9.42
N PHE A 182 -3.22 5.33 8.85
CA PHE A 182 -3.36 5.11 7.41
C PHE A 182 -4.79 5.39 6.93
N GLN A 183 -5.81 4.86 7.62
CA GLN A 183 -7.21 5.11 7.28
C GLN A 183 -7.56 6.60 7.36
N ALA A 184 -7.15 7.28 8.43
CA ALA A 184 -7.37 8.72 8.59
C ALA A 184 -6.69 9.53 7.47
N LEU A 185 -5.43 9.21 7.14
CA LEU A 185 -4.71 9.86 6.05
C LEU A 185 -5.45 9.72 4.71
N VAL A 186 -5.85 8.50 4.33
CA VAL A 186 -6.53 8.27 3.06
C VAL A 186 -7.89 8.97 3.05
N ALA A 187 -8.66 8.87 4.13
CA ALA A 187 -9.95 9.54 4.25
C ALA A 187 -9.81 11.06 4.09
N GLU A 188 -8.89 11.69 4.81
CA GLU A 188 -8.67 13.14 4.72
C GLU A 188 -8.23 13.59 3.32
N VAL A 189 -7.42 12.79 2.61
CA VAL A 189 -7.04 13.08 1.22
C VAL A 189 -8.25 12.98 0.30
N VAL A 190 -9.05 11.91 0.40
CA VAL A 190 -10.27 11.72 -0.40
C VAL A 190 -11.26 12.86 -0.14
N GLU A 191 -11.53 13.18 1.13
CA GLU A 191 -12.39 14.29 1.53
C GLU A 191 -11.90 15.64 1.02
N GLY A 192 -10.58 15.82 0.89
CA GLY A 192 -9.97 16.96 0.23
C GLY A 192 -10.44 17.12 -1.22
N TYR A 193 -10.50 16.04 -1.99
CA TYR A 193 -11.03 16.05 -3.35
C TYR A 193 -12.55 16.25 -3.39
N LEU A 194 -13.30 15.57 -2.52
CA LEU A 194 -14.75 15.73 -2.42
C LEU A 194 -15.14 17.19 -2.13
N ARG A 195 -14.39 17.88 -1.25
CA ARG A 195 -14.60 19.30 -0.93
C ARG A 195 -14.47 20.21 -2.16
N HIS A 196 -13.70 19.79 -3.16
CA HIS A 196 -13.51 20.54 -4.41
C HIS A 196 -14.41 20.05 -5.55
N GLY A 197 -15.42 19.22 -5.26
CA GLY A 197 -16.43 18.79 -6.23
C GLY A 197 -16.12 17.47 -6.94
N ALA A 198 -15.08 16.74 -6.52
CA ALA A 198 -14.87 15.39 -7.06
C ALA A 198 -16.02 14.46 -6.66
N GLU A 199 -16.67 13.84 -7.64
CA GLU A 199 -17.72 12.84 -7.40
C GLU A 199 -17.30 11.42 -7.79
N ARG A 200 -16.25 11.32 -8.60
CA ARG A 200 -15.74 10.08 -9.20
C ARG A 200 -14.31 9.89 -8.75
N ILE A 201 -14.08 8.95 -7.83
CA ILE A 201 -12.76 8.69 -7.26
C ILE A 201 -12.43 7.21 -7.36
N LEU A 202 -11.24 6.90 -7.86
CA LEU A 202 -10.62 5.59 -7.84
C LEU A 202 -9.39 5.62 -6.93
N LEU A 203 -9.36 4.79 -5.90
CA LEU A 203 -8.13 4.47 -5.17
C LEU A 203 -7.42 3.33 -5.90
N LEU A 204 -6.27 3.63 -6.50
CA LEU A 204 -5.43 2.68 -7.21
C LEU A 204 -4.41 2.09 -6.22
N ASN A 205 -4.76 0.96 -5.61
CA ASN A 205 -4.02 0.37 -4.52
C ASN A 205 -2.95 -0.62 -5.02
N ASN A 206 -1.72 -0.47 -4.54
CA ASN A 206 -0.67 -1.48 -4.68
C ASN A 206 -0.16 -1.95 -3.32
N GLY A 207 -0.96 -2.80 -2.68
CA GLY A 207 -0.61 -3.46 -1.42
C GLY A 207 -1.72 -4.42 -0.98
N ILE A 208 -1.33 -5.61 -0.52
CA ILE A 208 -2.33 -6.61 -0.06
C ILE A 208 -2.87 -6.23 1.32
N ALA A 209 -2.00 -5.77 2.23
CA ALA A 209 -2.40 -5.40 3.58
C ALA A 209 -3.28 -4.14 3.61
N THR A 210 -3.16 -3.25 2.62
CA THR A 210 -3.95 -2.01 2.49
C THR A 210 -5.37 -2.28 1.99
N GLU A 211 -5.66 -3.44 1.40
CA GLU A 211 -6.97 -3.78 0.84
C GLU A 211 -8.10 -3.68 1.89
N ALA A 212 -7.89 -4.28 3.07
CA ALA A 212 -8.89 -4.26 4.15
C ALA A 212 -9.15 -2.84 4.73
N PRO A 213 -8.13 -2.06 5.14
CA PRO A 213 -8.38 -0.70 5.64
C PRO A 213 -8.93 0.23 4.55
N LEU A 214 -8.56 0.08 3.28
CA LEU A 214 -9.14 0.89 2.19
C LEU A 214 -10.63 0.60 1.97
N LYS A 215 -11.07 -0.66 2.13
CA LYS A 215 -12.50 -1.01 2.11
C LYS A 215 -13.28 -0.32 3.23
N LEU A 216 -12.69 -0.20 4.43
CA LEU A 216 -13.29 0.56 5.52
C LEU A 216 -13.40 2.05 5.18
N VAL A 217 -12.33 2.65 4.64
CA VAL A 217 -12.36 4.05 4.19
C VAL A 217 -13.44 4.27 3.14
N ALA A 218 -13.52 3.42 2.11
CA ALA A 218 -14.55 3.54 1.07
C ALA A 218 -15.98 3.46 1.65
N GLN A 219 -16.19 2.57 2.63
CA GLN A 219 -17.47 2.43 3.31
C GLN A 219 -17.79 3.67 4.16
N ASP A 220 -16.82 4.23 4.88
CA ASP A 220 -16.99 5.43 5.69
C ASP A 220 -17.28 6.66 4.82
N ILE A 221 -16.59 6.80 3.67
CA ILE A 221 -16.86 7.86 2.71
C ILE A 221 -18.30 7.79 2.18
N LEU A 222 -18.79 6.59 1.86
CA LEU A 222 -20.18 6.40 1.46
C LEU A 222 -21.17 6.80 2.57
N HIS A 223 -20.91 6.39 3.82
CA HIS A 223 -21.78 6.70 4.94
C HIS A 223 -21.83 8.18 5.28
N HIS A 224 -20.68 8.87 5.24
CA HIS A 224 -20.57 10.26 5.67
C HIS A 224 -20.88 11.27 4.57
N HIS A 225 -20.53 10.96 3.32
CA HIS A 225 -20.64 11.90 2.20
C HIS A 225 -21.65 11.45 1.13
N GLY A 226 -22.17 10.23 1.19
CA GLY A 226 -23.10 9.69 0.19
C GLY A 226 -22.45 9.39 -1.17
N VAL A 227 -21.12 9.47 -1.26
CA VAL A 227 -20.34 9.25 -2.49
C VAL A 227 -19.78 7.83 -2.50
N ARG A 228 -19.92 7.13 -3.63
CA ARG A 228 -19.29 5.83 -3.83
C ARG A 228 -17.93 6.03 -4.50
N ILE A 229 -16.86 5.64 -3.81
CA ILE A 229 -15.51 5.59 -4.40
C ILE A 229 -15.19 4.15 -4.79
N ALA A 230 -14.41 3.98 -5.85
CA ALA A 230 -13.93 2.68 -6.31
C ALA A 230 -12.53 2.39 -5.74
N THR A 231 -12.20 1.11 -5.59
CA THR A 231 -10.86 0.64 -5.22
C THR A 231 -10.41 -0.41 -6.24
N ALA A 232 -9.25 -0.22 -6.86
CA ALA A 232 -8.63 -1.21 -7.73
C ALA A 232 -7.34 -1.73 -7.06
N ASP A 233 -7.31 -3.03 -6.76
CA ASP A 233 -6.19 -3.67 -6.08
C ASP A 233 -5.25 -4.32 -7.09
N LEU A 234 -4.17 -3.63 -7.47
CA LEU A 234 -3.20 -4.08 -8.47
C LEU A 234 -2.65 -5.50 -8.23
N PRO A 235 -2.41 -5.96 -6.98
CA PRO A 235 -2.00 -7.34 -6.73
C PRO A 235 -3.01 -8.41 -7.18
N ARG A 236 -4.26 -8.04 -7.45
CA ARG A 236 -5.34 -8.95 -7.89
C ARG A 236 -5.62 -8.88 -9.39
N LEU A 237 -5.07 -7.89 -10.08
CA LEU A 237 -5.34 -7.62 -11.50
C LEU A 237 -4.28 -8.24 -12.42
N GLY A 238 -4.62 -8.34 -13.70
CA GLY A 238 -3.72 -8.78 -14.78
C GLY A 238 -3.60 -10.30 -14.93
N SER A 239 -4.16 -11.08 -14.00
CA SER A 239 -4.19 -12.54 -14.07
C SER A 239 -5.12 -13.08 -15.15
N LEU A 240 -6.15 -12.32 -15.54
CA LEU A 240 -7.10 -12.71 -16.59
C LEU A 240 -6.51 -12.57 -18.00
N GLY A 241 -5.64 -11.58 -18.22
CA GLY A 241 -4.99 -11.31 -19.51
C GLY A 241 -3.90 -12.31 -19.91
N LEU A 242 -3.31 -13.03 -18.95
CA LEU A 242 -2.22 -13.99 -19.22
C LEU A 242 -2.72 -15.35 -19.75
N GLY A 243 -4.03 -15.60 -19.70
CA GLY A 243 -4.61 -16.92 -19.95
C GLY A 243 -4.11 -17.95 -18.92
N SER A 244 -4.85 -19.03 -18.74
CA SER A 244 -4.49 -20.16 -17.85
C SER A 244 -3.16 -20.89 -18.22
N ARG A 245 -2.28 -20.30 -19.03
CA ARG A 245 -1.07 -20.93 -19.60
C ARG A 245 0.24 -20.41 -19.02
N SER A 246 0.23 -19.30 -18.29
CA SER A 246 1.23 -19.06 -17.26
C SER A 246 0.72 -19.79 -16.04
N ALA A 247 1.41 -20.84 -15.59
CA ALA A 247 1.20 -21.33 -14.23
C ALA A 247 1.24 -20.09 -13.32
N SER A 248 0.10 -19.77 -12.72
CA SER A 248 -0.05 -18.89 -11.56
C SER A 248 1.17 -18.00 -11.28
N VAL A 249 1.14 -16.73 -11.69
CA VAL A 249 1.91 -15.71 -10.94
C VAL A 249 1.17 -15.44 -9.62
N ASP A 250 0.88 -16.51 -8.87
CA ASP A 250 0.38 -16.47 -7.49
C ASP A 250 1.52 -16.11 -6.53
N ASP A 251 2.75 -16.13 -7.06
CA ASP A 251 3.98 -15.72 -6.42
C ASP A 251 4.21 -14.21 -6.56
N LEU A 252 4.09 -13.50 -5.43
CA LEU A 252 4.22 -12.05 -5.41
C LEU A 252 5.62 -11.57 -5.79
N ASP A 253 6.66 -12.37 -5.52
CA ASP A 253 8.02 -11.95 -5.79
C ASP A 253 8.38 -12.11 -7.27
N GLU A 254 7.92 -13.18 -7.92
CA GLU A 254 8.03 -13.31 -9.38
C GLU A 254 7.33 -12.14 -10.07
N ARG A 255 6.12 -11.80 -9.58
CA ARG A 255 5.30 -10.70 -10.09
C ARG A 255 6.01 -9.36 -9.97
N ASP A 256 6.37 -8.98 -8.75
CA ASP A 256 6.94 -7.66 -8.46
C ASP A 256 8.32 -7.52 -9.13
N THR A 257 9.09 -8.61 -9.22
CA THR A 257 10.35 -8.63 -9.97
C THR A 257 10.13 -8.44 -11.47
N SER A 258 9.16 -9.14 -12.06
CA SER A 258 8.83 -9.00 -13.48
C SER A 258 8.40 -7.58 -13.80
N LEU A 259 7.51 -7.01 -12.98
CA LEU A 259 7.06 -5.62 -13.10
C LEU A 259 8.24 -4.64 -13.05
N LEU A 260 9.17 -4.80 -12.11
CA LEU A 260 10.32 -3.90 -12.01
C LEU A 260 11.33 -4.08 -13.14
N LEU A 261 11.50 -5.30 -13.68
CA LEU A 261 12.30 -5.54 -14.88
C LEU A 261 11.72 -4.82 -16.10
N ALA A 262 10.39 -4.68 -16.20
CA ALA A 262 9.75 -3.91 -17.27
C ALA A 262 9.82 -2.38 -17.03
N ILE A 263 9.65 -1.94 -15.79
CA ILE A 263 9.57 -0.51 -15.43
C ILE A 263 10.94 0.15 -15.40
N GLN A 264 11.86 -0.42 -14.62
CA GLN A 264 13.17 0.17 -14.37
C GLN A 264 14.19 -0.93 -14.06
N PRO A 265 14.62 -1.71 -15.08
CA PRO A 265 15.47 -2.88 -14.90
C PRO A 265 16.79 -2.56 -14.19
N ALA A 266 17.31 -1.34 -14.35
CA ALA A 266 18.52 -0.87 -13.66
C ALA A 266 18.41 -0.84 -12.13
N LEU A 267 17.20 -0.86 -11.56
CA LEU A 267 17.01 -0.93 -10.10
C LEU A 267 17.00 -2.37 -9.56
N VAL A 268 16.92 -3.38 -10.42
CA VAL A 268 16.90 -4.79 -10.01
C VAL A 268 18.34 -5.28 -9.86
N ARG A 269 18.72 -5.74 -8.65
CA ARG A 269 20.04 -6.36 -8.40
C ARG A 269 20.00 -7.83 -8.80
N LEU A 270 20.24 -8.10 -10.08
CA LEU A 270 20.26 -9.47 -10.62
C LEU A 270 21.32 -10.35 -9.96
N ASP A 271 22.44 -9.77 -9.52
CA ASP A 271 23.48 -10.42 -8.73
C ASP A 271 22.91 -10.97 -7.41
N ARG A 272 22.16 -10.16 -6.67
CA ARG A 272 21.55 -10.60 -5.39
C ARG A 272 20.40 -11.58 -5.59
N LEU A 273 19.70 -11.48 -6.71
CA LEU A 273 18.67 -12.45 -7.10
C LEU A 273 19.31 -13.83 -7.35
N GLN A 274 20.48 -13.87 -7.99
CA GLN A 274 21.23 -15.10 -8.25
C GLN A 274 21.83 -15.68 -6.96
N GLU A 275 22.39 -14.85 -6.08
CA GLU A 275 22.88 -15.29 -4.77
C GLU A 275 21.77 -15.95 -3.95
N MET A 276 20.60 -15.30 -3.86
CA MET A 276 19.43 -15.85 -3.18
C MET A 276 18.94 -17.16 -3.80
N ALA A 277 18.99 -17.30 -5.12
CA ALA A 277 18.61 -18.53 -5.82
C ALA A 277 19.56 -19.69 -5.47
N ALA A 278 20.86 -19.41 -5.39
CA ALA A 278 21.86 -20.41 -5.02
C ALA A 278 21.73 -20.82 -3.55
N ASP A 279 21.44 -19.87 -2.66
CA ASP A 279 21.21 -20.16 -1.24
C ASP A 279 19.92 -20.97 -1.02
N ALA A 280 18.91 -20.81 -1.89
CA ALA A 280 17.67 -21.57 -1.83
C ALA A 280 17.84 -23.07 -2.17
N ASP A 281 18.91 -23.44 -2.88
CA ASP A 281 19.26 -24.85 -3.14
C ASP A 281 19.96 -25.51 -1.93
N ASP A 282 20.52 -24.72 -1.00
CA ASP A 282 21.17 -25.18 0.24
C ASP A 282 20.24 -25.13 1.47
N GLU A 283 19.17 -24.32 1.45
CA GLU A 283 18.08 -24.39 2.44
C GLU A 283 17.10 -25.50 2.07
N GLU A 284 17.28 -26.67 2.68
CA GLU A 284 16.30 -27.76 2.73
C GLU A 284 14.90 -27.15 2.90
N GLY A 285 14.11 -27.22 1.83
CA GLY A 285 13.03 -26.30 1.48
C GLY A 285 12.40 -25.52 2.62
N MET A 286 12.30 -24.19 2.44
CA MET A 286 11.22 -23.43 3.04
C MET A 286 9.94 -24.28 2.92
N PRO A 287 9.35 -24.75 4.04
CA PRO A 287 8.02 -25.29 3.93
C PRO A 287 7.19 -24.16 3.32
N PRO A 288 6.16 -24.45 2.50
CA PRO A 288 5.27 -23.44 1.94
C PRO A 288 4.36 -22.77 3.01
N ASP A 289 4.92 -22.59 4.19
CA ASP A 289 4.58 -21.93 5.45
C ASP A 289 5.79 -22.23 6.36
N GLY A 290 6.72 -21.27 6.53
CA GLY A 290 8.01 -21.42 7.23
C GLY A 290 7.94 -21.61 8.75
N THR A 291 7.03 -22.45 9.23
CA THR A 291 6.87 -22.77 10.65
C THR A 291 6.46 -24.23 10.80
N ASP A 292 6.94 -24.91 11.86
CA ASP A 292 6.34 -26.17 12.36
C ASP A 292 4.85 -26.03 12.77
N GLU A 293 4.21 -24.89 12.49
CA GLU A 293 2.79 -24.68 12.74
C GLU A 293 1.93 -25.40 11.68
N PRO A 294 0.85 -26.09 12.10
CA PRO A 294 -0.04 -26.78 11.18
C PRO A 294 -0.70 -25.81 10.21
N ARG A 295 -0.75 -26.18 8.92
CA ARG A 295 -1.48 -25.45 7.89
C ARG A 295 -2.95 -25.26 8.28
N LEU A 296 -3.30 -24.02 8.59
CA LEU A 296 -4.66 -23.65 8.95
C LEU A 296 -5.52 -23.48 7.69
N LEU A 297 -6.37 -24.46 7.42
CA LEU A 297 -7.24 -24.43 6.22
C LEU A 297 -8.23 -23.25 6.26
N SER A 298 -8.92 -23.06 7.38
CA SER A 298 -9.99 -22.08 7.53
C SER A 298 -9.67 -20.90 8.45
N LEU A 299 -8.57 -21.00 9.21
CA LEU A 299 -8.16 -19.96 10.13
C LEU A 299 -7.02 -19.15 9.52
N ARG A 300 -6.93 -17.87 9.91
CA ARG A 300 -5.86 -16.96 9.50
C ARG A 300 -5.28 -16.32 10.75
N ARG A 301 -3.97 -16.13 10.76
CA ARG A 301 -3.25 -15.43 11.82
C ARG A 301 -2.51 -14.25 11.19
N PRO A 302 -2.31 -13.15 11.94
CA PRO A 302 -1.48 -12.05 11.46
C PRO A 302 -0.05 -12.56 11.23
N LEU A 303 0.57 -12.10 10.15
CA LEU A 303 1.96 -12.42 9.81
C LEU A 303 2.83 -11.19 10.04
N ARG A 304 4.00 -11.45 10.59
CA ARG A 304 5.09 -10.49 10.77
C ARG A 304 6.38 -11.21 10.44
N PHE A 305 6.97 -10.90 9.31
CA PHE A 305 8.22 -11.48 8.87
C PHE A 305 9.39 -10.73 9.49
N THR A 306 10.43 -11.47 9.88
CA THR A 306 11.62 -10.91 10.52
C THR A 306 12.89 -11.45 9.89
N PRO A 307 13.89 -10.59 9.58
CA PRO A 307 15.17 -11.03 9.01
C PRO A 307 16.03 -11.82 10.00
N GLU A 308 15.64 -11.84 11.28
CA GLU A 308 16.29 -12.53 12.39
C GLU A 308 15.22 -13.16 13.29
N GLU A 309 15.62 -14.09 14.16
CA GLU A 309 14.72 -14.65 15.17
C GLU A 309 14.23 -13.55 16.12
N ARG A 310 12.91 -13.40 16.19
CA ARG A 310 12.24 -12.46 17.09
C ARG A 310 10.96 -13.08 17.63
N GLU A 311 10.63 -12.73 18.87
CA GLU A 311 9.38 -13.19 19.49
C GLU A 311 8.16 -12.73 18.67
N GLY A 312 7.29 -13.68 18.33
CA GLY A 312 6.09 -13.44 17.52
C GLY A 312 6.35 -13.13 16.04
N GLY A 313 7.60 -13.20 15.59
CA GLY A 313 7.99 -13.08 14.19
C GLY A 313 8.13 -14.44 13.50
N VAL A 314 7.89 -14.47 12.20
CA VAL A 314 8.22 -15.59 11.32
C VAL A 314 9.57 -15.29 10.68
N LEU A 315 10.57 -16.14 10.93
CA LEU A 315 11.91 -15.96 10.38
C LEU A 315 11.84 -16.02 8.85
N ASN A 316 12.28 -14.95 8.20
CA ASN A 316 12.44 -14.85 6.76
C ASN A 316 13.62 -13.91 6.49
N ARG A 317 14.80 -14.49 6.22
CA ARG A 317 16.05 -13.73 6.11
C ARG A 317 16.11 -12.87 4.86
N SER A 318 15.61 -13.40 3.73
CA SER A 318 15.62 -12.71 2.44
C SER A 318 14.55 -11.61 2.38
N GLY A 319 13.42 -11.82 3.05
CA GLY A 319 12.21 -11.01 2.85
C GLY A 319 11.47 -11.34 1.56
N THR A 320 11.81 -12.45 0.92
CA THR A 320 11.07 -13.02 -0.21
C THR A 320 10.04 -14.03 0.30
N THR A 321 8.87 -14.03 -0.31
CA THR A 321 7.76 -14.95 -0.08
C THR A 321 7.58 -15.96 -1.21
N GLY A 322 8.43 -15.92 -2.25
CA GLY A 322 8.39 -16.83 -3.39
C GLY A 322 9.57 -16.72 -4.37
N ASN A 323 9.41 -17.31 -5.56
CA ASN A 323 10.42 -17.54 -6.57
C ASN A 323 10.58 -16.37 -7.56
N ALA A 324 11.35 -15.36 -7.16
CA ALA A 324 11.70 -14.25 -8.04
C ALA A 324 12.55 -14.63 -9.28
N THR A 325 13.16 -15.82 -9.34
CA THR A 325 14.10 -16.18 -10.43
C THR A 325 13.42 -16.44 -11.77
N ALA A 326 12.13 -16.77 -11.75
CA ALA A 326 11.32 -17.01 -12.93
C ALA A 326 10.84 -15.69 -13.59
N ALA A 327 11.17 -14.54 -13.02
CA ALA A 327 10.72 -13.24 -13.46
C ALA A 327 11.38 -12.80 -14.78
N THR A 328 10.59 -12.17 -15.66
CA THR A 328 11.10 -11.59 -16.91
C THR A 328 10.45 -10.24 -17.20
N ALA A 329 11.12 -9.39 -18.00
CA ALA A 329 10.57 -8.09 -18.39
C ALA A 329 9.31 -8.24 -19.25
N GLU A 330 9.24 -9.28 -20.09
CA GLU A 330 8.08 -9.56 -20.94
C GLU A 330 6.84 -9.90 -20.10
N LYS A 331 7.01 -10.70 -19.04
CA LYS A 331 5.94 -10.96 -18.07
C LYS A 331 5.47 -9.67 -17.40
N GLY A 332 6.42 -8.81 -17.01
CA GLY A 332 6.11 -7.52 -16.40
C GLY A 332 5.31 -6.60 -17.30
N GLU A 333 5.70 -6.49 -18.58
CA GLU A 333 5.00 -5.67 -19.56
C GLU A 333 3.59 -6.21 -19.84
N ALA A 334 3.45 -7.53 -19.98
CA ALA A 334 2.15 -8.17 -20.16
C ALA A 334 1.23 -7.95 -18.95
N LEU A 335 1.76 -8.06 -17.72
CA LEU A 335 1.03 -7.76 -16.49
C LEU A 335 0.58 -6.30 -16.44
N LEU A 336 1.45 -5.34 -16.72
CA LEU A 336 1.12 -3.91 -16.72
C LEU A 336 0.04 -3.58 -17.74
N ALA A 337 0.14 -4.13 -18.96
CA ALA A 337 -0.88 -3.93 -19.99
C ALA A 337 -2.24 -4.51 -19.54
N ALA A 338 -2.26 -5.75 -19.04
CA ALA A 338 -3.48 -6.39 -18.58
C ALA A 338 -4.13 -5.64 -17.41
N MET A 339 -3.35 -5.16 -16.44
CA MET A 339 -3.86 -4.34 -15.33
C MET A 339 -4.54 -3.06 -15.83
N VAL A 340 -3.90 -2.35 -16.77
CA VAL A 340 -4.45 -1.12 -17.36
C VAL A 340 -5.73 -1.43 -18.13
N ASP A 341 -5.73 -2.48 -18.95
CA ASP A 341 -6.90 -2.87 -19.76
C ASP A 341 -8.10 -3.25 -18.88
N GLU A 342 -7.87 -4.03 -17.81
CA GLU A 342 -8.90 -4.40 -16.83
C GLU A 342 -9.47 -3.15 -16.13
N ILE A 343 -8.61 -2.24 -15.65
CA ILE A 343 -9.07 -0.98 -15.02
C ILE A 343 -9.85 -0.13 -16.02
N VAL A 344 -9.38 0.01 -17.25
CA VAL A 344 -10.05 0.81 -18.29
C VAL A 344 -11.44 0.24 -18.60
N ALA A 345 -11.56 -1.08 -18.70
CA ALA A 345 -12.84 -1.74 -18.92
C ALA A 345 -13.80 -1.48 -17.75
N ASP A 346 -13.35 -1.65 -16.52
CA ASP A 346 -14.18 -1.44 -15.32
C ASP A 346 -14.59 0.02 -15.16
N LEU A 347 -13.68 0.98 -15.41
CA LEU A 347 -14.00 2.40 -15.31
C LEU A 347 -15.02 2.83 -16.38
N ARG A 348 -14.98 2.27 -17.59
CA ARG A 348 -16.02 2.52 -18.61
C ARG A 348 -17.37 1.89 -18.25
N LEU A 349 -17.38 0.79 -17.51
CA LEU A 349 -18.62 0.22 -16.99
C LEU A 349 -19.20 1.07 -15.85
N LEU A 350 -18.34 1.58 -14.97
CA LEU A 350 -18.73 2.40 -13.83
C LEU A 350 -19.15 3.82 -14.24
N TRP A 351 -18.46 4.39 -15.22
CA TRP A 351 -18.64 5.75 -15.74
C TRP A 351 -18.71 5.71 -17.27
N PRO A 352 -19.89 5.40 -17.86
CA PRO A 352 -20.04 5.15 -19.30
C PRO A 352 -19.78 6.34 -20.23
N ASP A 353 -19.65 7.54 -19.69
CA ASP A 353 -19.34 8.78 -20.39
C ASP A 353 -17.82 9.05 -20.54
N LEU A 354 -16.96 8.12 -20.11
CA LEU A 354 -15.49 8.17 -20.23
C LEU A 354 -14.90 7.76 -21.58
#